data_AF-A0A483AN96-F1
#
_entry.id   AF-A0A483AN96-F1
#
_cell.length_a   1.000
_cell.length_b   1.000
_cell.length_c   1.000
_cell.angle_alpha   90.00
_cell.angle_beta   90.00
_cell.angle_gamma   90.00
#
_symmetry.space_group_name_H-M   'P 1'
#
loop_
_entity.id
_entity.type
_entity.pdbx_description
1 polymer ?
#
loop_
_entity_poly.entity_id
_entity_poly.type
_entity_poly.pdbx_seq_one_letter_code
_entity_poly.pdbx_strand_id
1 'polypeptide(L)'
;TPIKQAVCDRGYVGAKVVLGANIILPKKALKRDNRYQQDKKRKLCKRRAAIEPIIGHLKSDFRLSRNLLKGQVGDEINVLMAACAWNLRKWLVIATIFLFWQKLGLFFVKYLRFFVVLYKKQFC
;
A
#
# COMPACT_ATOMS: atom_id res chain seq x y z
N THR A 1 11.78 21.94 -11.90
CA THR A 1 12.85 22.04 -10.87
C THR A 1 13.76 20.82 -10.97
N PRO A 2 15.09 20.97 -10.93
CA PRO A 2 15.98 19.82 -11.05
C PRO A 2 15.85 18.91 -9.81
N ILE A 3 15.81 17.60 -10.04
CA ILE A 3 15.76 16.60 -8.97
C ILE A 3 17.09 16.64 -8.20
N LYS A 4 17.05 16.95 -6.91
CA LYS A 4 18.28 17.08 -6.10
C LYS A 4 18.85 15.74 -5.64
N GLN A 5 17.98 14.74 -5.40
CA GLN A 5 18.36 13.44 -4.87
C GLN A 5 17.36 12.35 -5.26
N ALA A 6 17.85 11.14 -5.51
CA ALA A 6 17.06 9.95 -5.82
C ALA A 6 17.49 8.79 -4.92
N VAL A 7 16.57 7.87 -4.59
CA VAL A 7 16.86 6.69 -3.78
C VAL A 7 16.83 5.46 -4.68
N CYS A 8 17.89 4.67 -4.64
CA CYS A 8 18.02 3.47 -5.45
C CYS A 8 18.17 2.22 -4.57
N ASP A 9 17.83 1.08 -5.16
CA ASP A 9 17.89 -0.21 -4.48
C ASP A 9 19.34 -0.67 -4.33
N ARG A 10 19.60 -1.60 -3.41
CA ARG A 10 20.96 -1.98 -3.02
C ARG A 10 21.78 -2.56 -4.17
N GLY A 11 21.13 -3.19 -5.16
CA GLY A 11 21.76 -3.78 -6.33
C GLY A 11 22.10 -2.79 -7.45
N TYR A 12 21.85 -1.49 -7.28
CA TYR A 12 22.21 -0.50 -8.29
C TYR A 12 23.74 -0.32 -8.37
N VAL A 13 24.31 -0.58 -9.55
CA VAL A 13 25.76 -0.49 -9.85
C VAL A 13 26.12 0.72 -10.72
N GLY A 14 25.18 1.63 -10.99
CA GLY A 14 25.40 2.79 -11.86
C GLY A 14 26.12 3.97 -11.21
N ALA A 15 26.20 5.08 -11.95
CA ALA A 15 26.84 6.32 -11.50
C ALA A 15 26.18 6.88 -10.23
N LYS A 16 26.98 7.52 -9.36
CA LYS A 16 26.51 8.11 -8.09
C LYS A 16 25.75 9.44 -8.26
N VAL A 17 25.98 10.11 -9.39
CA VAL A 17 25.31 11.36 -9.78
C VAL A 17 24.76 11.15 -11.17
N VAL A 18 23.46 11.36 -11.35
CA VAL A 18 22.78 11.21 -12.64
C VAL A 18 21.97 12.47 -12.88
N LEU A 19 22.20 13.16 -14.00
CA LEU A 19 21.50 14.40 -14.36
C LEU A 19 21.50 15.48 -13.25
N GLY A 20 22.61 15.56 -12.48
CA GLY A 20 22.74 16.48 -11.34
C GLY A 20 22.06 16.03 -10.04
N ALA A 21 21.36 14.88 -10.03
CA ALA A 21 20.76 14.29 -8.84
C ALA A 21 21.72 13.33 -8.14
N ASN A 22 21.84 13.44 -6.82
CA ASN A 22 22.62 12.50 -6.00
C ASN A 22 21.84 11.22 -5.73
N ILE A 23 22.44 10.05 -5.98
CA ILE A 23 21.81 8.76 -5.72
C ILE A 23 22.17 8.26 -4.32
N ILE A 24 21.14 8.03 -3.52
CA ILE A 24 21.22 7.51 -2.16
C ILE A 24 20.97 6.01 -2.20
N LEU A 25 21.95 5.24 -1.70
CA LEU A 25 21.88 3.79 -1.60
C LEU A 25 21.74 3.38 -0.14
N PRO A 26 21.04 2.27 0.16
CA PRO A 26 21.01 1.67 1.49
C PRO A 26 22.38 1.06 1.81
N LYS A 27 23.29 1.90 2.33
CA LYS A 27 24.62 1.52 2.82
C LYS A 27 24.70 1.72 4.33
N LYS A 28 25.72 1.10 4.94
CA LYS A 28 26.05 1.34 6.35
C LYS A 28 26.24 2.84 6.58
N ALA A 29 25.73 3.34 7.71
CA ALA A 29 25.92 4.74 8.08
C ALA A 29 27.41 5.09 8.11
N LEU A 30 27.76 6.24 7.55
CA LEU A 30 29.13 6.74 7.56
C LEU A 30 29.45 7.26 8.97
N LYS A 31 30.66 7.00 9.47
CA LYS A 31 31.10 7.47 10.81
C LYS A 31 30.99 8.99 11.00
N ARG A 32 31.03 9.75 9.91
CA ARG A 32 30.91 11.22 9.89
C ARG A 32 29.46 11.75 10.01
N ASP A 33 28.46 10.90 9.77
CA ASP A 33 27.06 11.35 9.74
C ASP A 33 26.52 11.45 11.18
N ASN A 34 25.92 12.60 11.53
CA ASN A 34 25.15 12.73 12.77
C ASN A 34 23.92 11.80 12.77
N ARG A 35 23.46 11.36 13.95
CA ARG A 35 22.30 10.46 14.13
C ARG A 35 21.06 10.92 13.35
N TYR A 36 20.75 12.21 13.39
CA TYR A 36 19.64 12.80 12.63
C TYR A 36 19.76 12.55 11.10
N GLN A 37 20.96 12.73 10.55
CA GLN A 37 21.21 12.53 9.12
C GLN A 37 21.10 11.05 8.73
N GLN A 38 21.54 10.15 9.61
CA GLN A 38 21.39 8.71 9.42
C GLN A 38 19.92 8.30 9.41
N ASP A 39 19.12 8.79 10.36
CA ASP A 39 17.69 8.50 10.43
C ASP A 39 16.93 9.05 9.22
N LYS A 40 17.29 10.24 8.73
CA LYS A 40 16.71 10.81 7.51
C LYS A 40 16.98 9.91 6.30
N LYS A 41 18.22 9.45 6.11
CA LYS A 41 18.57 8.50 5.04
C LYS A 41 17.83 7.17 5.20
N ARG A 42 17.76 6.64 6.43
CA ARG A 42 17.04 5.39 6.73
C ARG A 42 15.56 5.47 6.40
N LYS A 43 14.89 6.58 6.76
CA LYS A 43 13.47 6.79 6.44
C LYS A 43 13.23 6.82 4.93
N LEU A 44 14.11 7.46 4.16
CA LEU A 44 14.02 7.49 2.70
C LEU A 44 14.14 6.08 2.08
N CYS A 45 15.17 5.32 2.47
CA CYS A 45 15.33 3.94 1.98
C CYS A 45 14.17 3.02 2.40
N LYS A 46 13.65 3.17 3.63
CA LYS A 46 12.50 2.38 4.10
C LYS A 46 11.23 2.66 3.29
N ARG A 47 10.98 3.92 2.91
CA ARG A 47 9.85 4.28 2.04
C ARG A 47 9.97 3.62 0.67
N ARG A 48 11.17 3.59 0.08
CA ARG A 48 11.39 2.94 -1.22
C ARG A 48 11.22 1.42 -1.15
N ALA A 49 11.75 0.80 -0.10
CA ALA A 49 11.63 -0.64 0.14
C ALA A 49 10.17 -1.08 0.36
N ALA A 50 9.30 -0.22 0.91
CA ALA A 50 7.89 -0.52 1.08
C ALA A 50 7.10 -0.59 -0.25
N ILE A 51 7.64 -0.03 -1.34
CA ILE A 51 7.00 -0.04 -2.66
C ILE A 51 7.24 -1.36 -3.39
N GLU A 52 8.41 -1.99 -3.20
CA GLU A 52 8.77 -3.26 -3.83
C GLU A 52 7.75 -4.39 -3.62
N PRO A 53 7.27 -4.68 -2.38
CA PRO A 53 6.27 -5.73 -2.18
C PRO A 53 4.93 -5.39 -2.85
N ILE A 54 4.57 -4.11 -2.93
CA ILE A 54 3.35 -3.68 -3.63
C ILE A 54 3.48 -3.95 -5.12
N ILE A 55 4.63 -3.62 -5.73
CA ILE A 55 4.90 -3.94 -7.14
C ILE A 55 4.91 -5.46 -7.34
N GLY A 56 5.46 -6.23 -6.41
CA GLY A 56 5.43 -7.69 -6.41
C GLY A 56 4.00 -8.23 -6.46
N HIS A 57 3.12 -7.78 -5.55
CA HIS A 57 1.70 -8.14 -5.54
C HIS A 57 0.98 -7.71 -6.82
N LEU A 58 1.26 -6.53 -7.36
CA LEU A 58 0.68 -6.10 -8.64
C LEU A 58 1.09 -7.05 -9.78
N LYS A 59 2.35 -7.51 -9.80
CA LYS A 59 2.86 -8.47 -10.80
C LYS A 59 2.23 -9.85 -10.68
N SER A 60 2.09 -10.40 -9.49
CA SER A 60 1.54 -11.75 -9.27
C SER A 60 0.01 -11.78 -9.29
N ASP A 61 -0.63 -10.90 -8.51
CA ASP A 61 -2.06 -10.99 -8.17
C ASP A 61 -2.94 -10.23 -9.15
N PHE A 62 -2.41 -9.15 -9.75
CA PHE A 62 -3.12 -8.27 -10.68
C PHE A 62 -2.64 -8.42 -12.13
N ARG A 63 -1.95 -9.54 -12.42
CA ARG A 63 -1.50 -9.91 -13.78
C ARG A 63 -0.65 -8.84 -14.48
N LEU A 64 -0.04 -7.93 -13.73
CA LEU A 64 0.84 -6.91 -14.31
C LEU A 64 2.07 -7.54 -15.01
N SER A 65 2.45 -8.77 -14.63
CA SER A 65 3.53 -9.52 -15.26
C SER A 65 3.21 -10.05 -16.66
N ARG A 66 1.94 -10.15 -17.05
CA ARG A 66 1.51 -10.70 -18.35
C ARG A 66 0.66 -9.66 -19.05
N ASN A 67 1.27 -8.89 -19.96
CA ASN A 67 0.51 -8.01 -20.83
C ASN A 67 0.03 -8.76 -22.07
N LEU A 68 -1.28 -8.73 -22.31
CA LEU A 68 -1.92 -9.30 -23.51
C LEU A 68 -2.15 -8.25 -24.59
N LEU A 69 -1.95 -6.96 -24.26
CA LEU A 69 -2.09 -5.84 -25.18
C LEU A 69 -0.76 -5.60 -25.91
N LYS A 70 -0.84 -5.16 -27.18
CA LYS A 70 0.33 -4.97 -28.03
C LYS A 70 0.88 -3.55 -27.92
N GLY A 71 2.20 -3.43 -27.80
CA GLY A 71 2.93 -2.16 -27.85
C GLY A 71 2.91 -1.36 -26.55
N GLN A 72 3.62 -0.23 -26.56
CA GLN A 72 3.84 0.62 -25.38
C GLN A 72 2.53 1.14 -24.76
N VAL A 73 1.57 1.52 -25.61
CA VAL A 73 0.24 1.96 -25.15
C VAL A 73 -0.48 0.84 -24.40
N GLY A 74 -0.33 -0.41 -24.85
CA GLY A 74 -0.87 -1.56 -24.16
C GLY A 74 -0.24 -1.78 -22.78
N ASP A 75 1.07 -1.60 -22.66
CA ASP A 75 1.78 -1.71 -21.37
C ASP A 75 1.28 -0.66 -20.38
N GLU A 76 1.10 0.57 -20.83
CA GLU A 76 0.57 1.67 -20.01
C GLU A 76 -0.85 1.38 -19.52
N ILE A 77 -1.74 0.93 -20.42
CA ILE A 77 -3.12 0.57 -20.07
C ILE A 77 -3.15 -0.58 -19.06
N ASN A 78 -2.32 -1.61 -19.25
CA ASN A 78 -2.28 -2.75 -18.33
C ASN A 78 -1.83 -2.31 -16.92
N VAL A 79 -0.82 -1.43 -16.82
CA VAL A 79 -0.35 -0.87 -15.55
C VAL A 79 -1.47 -0.08 -14.86
N LEU A 80 -2.17 0.79 -15.60
CA LEU A 80 -3.26 1.60 -15.05
C LEU A 80 -4.42 0.74 -14.55
N MET A 81 -4.82 -0.27 -15.32
CA MET A 81 -5.90 -1.19 -14.95
C MET A 81 -5.54 -2.05 -13.74
N ALA A 82 -4.31 -2.58 -13.67
CA ALA A 82 -3.83 -3.32 -12.51
C ALA A 82 -3.82 -2.47 -11.23
N ALA A 83 -3.37 -1.21 -11.34
CA ALA A 83 -3.39 -0.26 -10.22
C ALA A 83 -4.83 0.11 -9.79
N CYS A 84 -5.74 0.29 -10.74
CA CYS A 84 -7.15 0.52 -10.48
C CYS A 84 -7.78 -0.67 -9.72
N ALA A 85 -7.56 -1.90 -10.21
CA ALA A 85 -8.05 -3.12 -9.59
C ALA A 85 -7.53 -3.29 -8.14
N TRP A 86 -6.25 -2.98 -7.89
CA TRP A 86 -5.68 -2.99 -6.54
C TRP A 86 -6.38 -2.01 -5.59
N ASN A 87 -6.72 -0.81 -6.08
CA ASN A 87 -7.45 0.17 -5.29
C ASN A 87 -8.90 -0.27 -5.04
N LEU A 88 -9.60 -0.74 -6.06
CA LEU A 88 -10.97 -1.25 -5.93
C LEU A 88 -11.07 -2.41 -4.93
N ARG A 89 -10.10 -3.33 -4.93
CA ARG A 89 -10.04 -4.42 -3.94
C ARG A 89 -10.00 -3.90 -2.49
N LYS A 90 -9.27 -2.81 -2.21
CA LYS A 90 -9.23 -2.23 -0.86
C LYS A 90 -10.58 -1.67 -0.45
N TRP A 91 -11.24 -0.95 -1.36
CA TRP A 91 -12.59 -0.43 -1.12
C TRP A 91 -13.59 -1.54 -0.85
N LEU A 92 -13.53 -2.63 -1.64
CA LEU A 92 -14.40 -3.79 -1.44
C LEU A 92 -14.17 -4.45 -0.08
N VAL A 93 -12.92 -4.64 0.35
CA VAL A 93 -12.62 -5.21 1.68
C VAL A 93 -13.14 -4.32 2.80
N ILE A 94 -13.00 -3.00 2.68
CA ILE A 94 -13.54 -2.06 3.69
C ILE A 94 -15.07 -2.14 3.70
N ALA A 95 -15.70 -2.16 2.53
CA ALA A 95 -17.15 -2.26 2.41
C ALA A 95 -17.69 -3.58 2.97
N THR A 96 -17.03 -4.73 2.72
CA THR A 96 -17.48 -6.02 3.26
C THR A 96 -17.34 -6.08 4.79
N ILE A 97 -16.25 -5.54 5.34
CA ILE A 97 -16.10 -5.40 6.79
C ILE A 97 -17.23 -4.53 7.33
N PHE A 98 -17.44 -3.34 6.76
CA PHE A 98 -18.50 -2.43 7.19
C PHE A 98 -19.89 -3.08 7.18
N LEU A 99 -20.26 -3.76 6.09
CA LEU A 99 -21.53 -4.49 5.97
C LEU A 99 -21.65 -5.63 6.99
N PHE A 100 -20.55 -6.33 7.28
CA PHE A 100 -20.51 -7.39 8.29
C PHE A 100 -20.80 -6.83 9.69
N TRP A 101 -20.18 -5.72 10.06
CA TRP A 101 -20.43 -5.03 11.34
C TRP A 101 -21.87 -4.50 11.43
N GLN A 102 -22.43 -3.98 10.33
CA GLN A 102 -23.84 -3.57 10.30
C GLN A 102 -24.79 -4.74 10.57
N LYS A 103 -24.55 -5.91 9.94
CA LYS A 103 -25.38 -7.10 10.19
C LYS A 103 -25.29 -7.60 11.63
N LEU A 104 -24.09 -7.62 12.21
CA LEU A 104 -23.90 -7.95 13.63
C LEU A 104 -24.59 -6.95 14.55
N GLY A 105 -24.44 -5.65 14.31
CA GLY A 105 -25.11 -4.61 15.10
C GLY A 105 -26.64 -4.74 15.04
N LEU A 106 -27.21 -4.97 13.85
CA LEU A 106 -28.64 -5.23 13.68
C LEU A 106 -29.11 -6.48 14.43
N PHE A 107 -28.30 -7.55 14.42
CA PHE A 107 -28.59 -8.77 15.17
C PHE A 107 -28.65 -8.50 16.68
N PHE A 108 -27.66 -7.80 17.23
CA PHE A 108 -27.61 -7.44 18.66
C PHE A 108 -28.76 -6.50 19.07
N VAL A 109 -29.07 -5.48 18.28
CA VAL A 109 -30.22 -4.57 18.54
C VAL A 109 -31.53 -5.34 18.56
N LYS A 110 -31.72 -6.26 17.61
CA LYS A 110 -32.94 -7.07 17.53
C LYS A 110 -33.03 -8.05 18.70
N TYR A 111 -31.91 -8.64 19.13
CA TYR A 111 -31.84 -9.52 20.29
C TYR A 111 -32.14 -8.77 21.60
N LEU A 112 -31.55 -7.58 21.80
CA LEU A 112 -31.83 -6.74 22.97
C LEU A 112 -33.31 -6.32 23.01
N ARG A 113 -33.89 -5.93 21.87
CA ARG A 113 -35.31 -5.57 21.76
C ARG A 113 -36.22 -6.77 22.06
N PHE A 114 -35.84 -7.96 21.60
CA PHE A 114 -36.55 -9.21 21.92
C PHE A 114 -36.53 -9.51 23.42
N PHE A 115 -35.37 -9.34 24.07
CA PHE A 115 -35.23 -9.55 25.51
C PHE A 115 -36.01 -8.51 26.33
N VAL A 116 -36.00 -7.24 25.93
CA VAL A 116 -36.82 -6.18 26.55
C VAL A 116 -38.32 -6.49 26.44
N VAL A 117 -38.78 -7.01 25.29
CA VAL A 117 -40.17 -7.44 25.12
C VAL A 117 -40.51 -8.63 26.01
N LEU A 118 -39.61 -9.62 26.14
CA LEU A 118 -39.80 -10.75 27.05
C LEU A 118 -39.88 -10.33 28.51
N TYR A 119 -38.99 -9.45 28.97
CA TYR A 119 -39.03 -8.92 30.34
C TYR A 119 -40.33 -8.15 30.61
N LYS A 120 -40.80 -7.33 29.67
CA LYS A 120 -42.11 -6.65 29.83
C LYS A 120 -43.28 -7.63 29.95
N LYS A 121 -43.22 -8.78 29.28
CA LYS A 121 -44.29 -9.78 29.28
C LYS A 121 -44.35 -10.63 30.56
N GLN A 122 -43.30 -10.61 31.37
CA GLN A 122 -43.18 -11.40 32.59
C GLN A 122 -43.56 -10.61 33.87
N PHE A 123 -43.72 -9.28 33.76
CA PHE A 123 -44.12 -8.36 34.84
C PHE A 123 -45.50 -7.70 34.61
N CYS A 124 -46.27 -8.18 33.62
CA CYS A 124 -47.71 -7.94 33.49
C CYS A 124 -48.44 -9.26 33.72
#